data_AF-A0A3D3ND40-F1
#
_entry.id   AF-A0A3D3ND40-F1
#
_cell.length_a   1.000
_cell.length_b   1.000
_cell.length_c   1.000
_cell.angle_alpha   90.00
_cell.angle_beta   90.00
_cell.angle_gamma   90.00
#
_symmetry.space_group_name_H-M   'P 1'
#
loop_
_entity.id
_entity.type
_entity.pdbx_description
1 polymer ?
#
loop_
_entity_poly.entity_id
_entity_poly.type
_entity_poly.pdbx_seq_one_letter_code
_entity_poly.pdbx_strand_id
1 'polypeptide(L)'
;PDDPVLSARIERMRSEGRNAFLEYQLPRVVINVKQGAGRLIRDETDRGVLMICDPRLIAKTYGKRIWRSLPPMQRTRELADAVAFFSAAPESAGR
;
A
#
# COMPACT_ATOMS: atom_id res chain seq x y z
N PRO A 1 -11.87 19.81 6.07
CA PRO A 1 -11.08 20.92 6.62
C PRO A 1 -9.62 20.47 6.78
N ASP A 2 -8.70 21.02 5.98
CA ASP A 2 -7.29 20.67 6.06
C ASP A 2 -6.71 21.05 7.42
N ASP A 3 -5.88 20.16 7.97
CA ASP A 3 -5.24 20.33 9.27
C ASP A 3 -4.22 21.50 9.21
N PRO A 4 -4.47 22.62 9.92
CA PRO A 4 -3.61 23.81 9.85
C PRO A 4 -2.20 23.54 10.39
N VAL A 5 -2.04 22.59 11.32
CA VAL A 5 -0.74 22.19 11.85
C VAL A 5 0.06 21.43 10.78
N LEU A 6 -0.62 20.58 10.02
CA LEU A 6 -0.01 19.87 8.90
C LEU A 6 0.47 20.84 7.81
N SER A 7 -0.38 21.81 7.43
CA SER A 7 -0.02 22.82 6.44
C SER A 7 1.21 23.64 6.87
N ALA A 8 1.26 24.08 8.13
CA ALA A 8 2.42 24.79 8.68
C ALA A 8 3.71 23.94 8.65
N ARG A 9 3.62 22.64 8.97
CA ARG A 9 4.77 21.72 8.87
C ARG A 9 5.25 21.54 7.43
N ILE A 10 4.34 21.40 6.48
CA ILE A 10 4.68 21.25 5.07
C ILE A 10 5.37 22.52 4.55
N GLU A 11 4.85 23.69 4.91
CA GLU A 11 5.41 24.96 4.48
C GLU A 11 6.80 25.20 5.05
N ARG A 12 7.02 24.87 6.33
CA ARG A 12 8.35 24.90 6.94
C ARG A 12 9.34 23.96 6.25
N MET A 13 8.93 22.73 5.92
CA MET A 13 9.81 21.81 5.19
C MET A 13 10.15 22.34 3.80
N ARG A 14 9.17 22.97 3.11
CA ARG A 14 9.40 23.59 1.80
C ARG A 14 10.36 24.77 1.89
N SER A 15 10.24 25.63 2.90
CA SER A 15 11.16 26.76 3.09
C SER A 15 12.58 26.32 3.45
N GLU A 16 12.74 25.14 4.05
CA GLU A 16 14.02 24.47 4.28
C GLU A 16 14.58 23.74 3.02
N GLY A 17 13.90 23.83 1.86
CA GLY A 17 14.29 23.16 0.61
C GLY A 17 14.05 21.65 0.60
N ARG A 18 13.30 21.13 1.57
CA ARG A 18 13.05 19.70 1.77
C ARG A 18 11.80 19.22 1.05
N ASN A 19 11.76 17.94 0.75
CA ASN A 19 10.61 17.36 0.06
C ASN A 19 9.59 16.84 1.08
N ALA A 20 8.67 17.74 1.49
CA ALA A 20 7.61 17.43 2.46
C ALA A 20 6.76 16.21 2.09
N PHE A 21 6.57 15.93 0.78
CA PHE A 21 5.87 14.73 0.34
C PHE A 21 6.66 13.47 0.70
N LEU A 22 7.95 13.40 0.34
CA LEU A 22 8.78 12.24 0.60
C LEU A 22 9.05 12.02 2.09
N GLU A 23 9.18 13.10 2.85
CA GLU A 23 9.60 13.04 4.25
C GLU A 23 8.44 12.90 5.24
N TYR A 24 7.23 13.35 4.87
CA TYR A 24 6.08 13.31 5.77
C TYR A 24 4.91 12.52 5.20
N GLN A 25 4.45 12.86 3.99
CA GLN A 25 3.25 12.25 3.42
C GLN A 25 3.46 10.78 3.04
N LEU A 26 4.59 10.46 2.41
CA LEU A 26 4.90 9.11 1.97
C LEU A 26 4.98 8.10 3.13
N PRO A 27 5.68 8.38 4.25
CA PRO A 27 5.63 7.51 5.44
C PRO A 27 4.21 7.25 5.94
N ARG A 28 3.34 8.27 5.92
CA ARG A 28 1.94 8.13 6.34
C ARG A 28 1.14 7.23 5.39
N VAL A 29 1.35 7.37 4.08
CA VAL A 29 0.76 6.47 3.07
C VAL A 29 1.23 5.03 3.29
N VAL A 30 2.52 4.82 3.55
CA VAL A 30 3.09 3.50 3.86
C VAL A 30 2.41 2.86 5.06
N ILE A 31 2.21 3.61 6.15
CA ILE A 31 1.51 3.13 7.35
C ILE A 31 0.07 2.73 7.01
N ASN A 32 -0.67 3.59 6.31
CA ASN A 32 -2.05 3.31 5.93
C ASN A 32 -2.17 2.06 5.06
N VAL A 33 -1.25 1.88 4.10
CA VAL A 33 -1.23 0.70 3.22
C VAL A 33 -0.92 -0.56 3.99
N LYS A 34 0.04 -0.53 4.92
CA LYS A 34 0.33 -1.66 5.83
C LYS A 34 -0.88 -2.04 6.69
N GLN A 35 -1.55 -1.05 7.27
CA GLN A 35 -2.75 -1.27 8.07
C GLN A 35 -3.89 -1.85 7.23
N GLY A 36 -4.08 -1.36 6.01
CA GLY A 36 -5.02 -1.95 5.05
C GLY A 36 -4.72 -3.41 4.73
N ALA A 37 -3.44 -3.75 4.49
CA ALA A 37 -3.01 -5.12 4.26
C ALA A 37 -3.22 -6.02 5.49
N GLY A 38 -2.98 -5.51 6.71
CA GLY A 38 -3.25 -6.24 7.94
C GLY A 38 -4.74 -6.52 8.20
N ARG A 39 -5.65 -5.80 7.54
CA ARG A 39 -7.08 -6.13 7.58
C ARG A 39 -7.45 -7.32 6.68
N LEU A 40 -6.60 -7.64 5.69
CA LEU A 40 -6.78 -8.73 4.73
C LEU A 40 -6.24 -10.07 5.24
N ILE A 41 -5.17 -10.06 6.05
CA ILE A 41 -4.55 -11.24 6.64
C ILE A 41 -4.75 -11.17 8.15
N ARG A 42 -5.88 -11.68 8.64
CA ARG A 42 -6.18 -11.76 10.09
C ARG A 42 -5.94 -13.16 10.64
N ASP A 43 -6.26 -14.18 9.84
CA ASP A 43 -6.09 -15.59 10.19
C ASP A 43 -5.30 -16.36 9.11
N GLU A 44 -4.73 -17.52 9.46
CA GLU A 44 -3.90 -18.33 8.53
C GLU A 44 -4.67 -18.84 7.30
N THR A 45 -5.99 -18.91 7.41
CA THR A 45 -6.89 -19.34 6.35
C THR A 45 -7.43 -18.18 5.52
N ASP A 46 -7.11 -16.94 5.87
CA ASP A 46 -7.60 -15.77 5.14
C ASP A 46 -6.99 -15.72 3.74
N ARG A 47 -7.88 -15.51 2.77
CA ARG A 47 -7.52 -15.33 1.36
C ARG A 47 -8.13 -14.03 0.86
N GLY A 48 -7.35 -13.26 0.13
CA GLY A 48 -7.91 -12.11 -0.55
C GLY A 48 -6.91 -11.36 -1.41
N VAL A 49 -7.41 -10.31 -2.07
CA VAL A 49 -6.65 -9.48 -3.00
C VAL A 49 -6.64 -8.05 -2.47
N LEU A 50 -5.45 -7.50 -2.27
CA LEU A 50 -5.26 -6.08 -2.00
C LEU A 50 -5.16 -5.33 -3.33
N MET A 51 -6.21 -4.60 -3.70
CA MET A 51 -6.24 -3.79 -4.91
C MET A 51 -5.86 -2.33 -4.62
N ILE A 52 -4.85 -1.81 -5.33
CA ILE A 52 -4.46 -0.40 -5.25
C ILE A 52 -4.70 0.26 -6.61
N CYS A 53 -5.74 1.08 -6.71
CA CYS A 53 -6.16 1.77 -7.93
C CYS A 53 -5.43 3.12 -8.12
N ASP A 54 -4.11 3.15 -7.91
CA ASP A 54 -3.31 4.36 -8.07
C ASP A 54 -2.13 4.13 -9.03
N PRO A 55 -2.18 4.68 -10.27
CA PRO A 55 -1.11 4.47 -11.25
C PRO A 55 0.22 5.08 -10.81
N ARG A 56 0.21 6.02 -9.86
CA ARG A 56 1.44 6.64 -9.33
C ARG A 56 2.29 5.63 -8.58
N LEU A 57 1.69 4.55 -8.08
CA LEU A 57 2.42 3.47 -7.44
C LEU A 57 3.47 2.91 -8.43
N ILE A 58 3.13 2.77 -9.71
CA ILE A 58 4.02 2.26 -10.75
C ILE A 58 4.86 3.35 -11.39
N ALA A 59 4.24 4.50 -11.69
CA ALA A 59 4.90 5.55 -12.43
C ALA A 59 5.97 6.30 -11.63
N LYS A 60 5.91 6.30 -10.29
CA LYS A 60 6.80 7.08 -9.43
C LYS A 60 7.80 6.20 -8.67
N THR A 61 9.01 6.72 -8.50
CA THR A 61 10.11 6.03 -7.80
C THR A 61 9.76 5.68 -6.36
N TYR A 62 8.93 6.49 -5.69
CA TYR A 62 8.51 6.23 -4.31
C TYR A 62 7.56 5.04 -4.17
N GLY A 63 6.89 4.59 -5.23
CA GLY A 63 6.06 3.40 -5.17
C GLY A 63 6.84 2.16 -4.73
N LYS A 64 8.12 2.07 -5.14
CA LYS A 64 9.15 1.13 -4.62
C LYS A 64 9.21 1.04 -3.11
N ARG A 65 9.02 2.15 -2.40
CA ARG A 65 9.01 2.17 -0.94
C ARG A 65 7.70 1.62 -0.36
N ILE A 66 6.57 1.88 -1.02
CA ILE A 66 5.25 1.44 -0.56
C ILE A 66 5.12 -0.09 -0.64
N TRP A 67 5.37 -0.71 -1.79
CA TRP A 67 5.18 -2.16 -1.90
C TRP A 67 6.27 -2.99 -1.22
N ARG A 68 7.50 -2.47 -1.05
CA ARG A 68 8.50 -3.13 -0.19
C ARG A 68 8.10 -3.14 1.29
N SER A 69 7.15 -2.30 1.66
CA SER A 69 6.65 -2.21 3.02
C SER A 69 5.53 -3.22 3.30
N LEU A 70 4.93 -3.80 2.26
CA LEU A 70 3.89 -4.82 2.38
C LEU A 70 4.52 -6.19 2.69
N PRO A 71 3.75 -7.11 3.31
CA PRO A 71 4.16 -8.51 3.43
C PRO A 71 4.51 -9.13 2.06
N PRO A 72 5.24 -10.25 2.01
CA PRO A 72 5.44 -10.97 0.76
C PRO A 72 4.09 -11.40 0.17
N MET A 73 3.75 -10.92 -1.03
CA MET A 73 2.53 -11.28 -1.76
C MET A 73 2.84 -11.42 -3.25
N GLN A 74 2.09 -12.27 -3.95
CA GLN A 74 2.08 -12.25 -5.41
C GLN A 74 1.48 -10.93 -5.91
N ARG A 75 1.98 -10.44 -7.05
CA ARG A 75 1.62 -9.14 -7.60
C ARG A 75 1.28 -9.33 -9.07
N THR A 76 0.17 -8.74 -9.48
CA THR A 76 -0.30 -8.74 -10.86
C THR A 76 -0.95 -7.42 -11.20
N ARG A 77 -0.98 -7.10 -12.49
CA ARG A 77 -1.79 -6.03 -13.08
C ARG A 77 -2.93 -6.58 -13.94
N GLU A 78 -2.97 -7.89 -14.11
CA GLU A 78 -3.94 -8.58 -14.94
C GLU A 78 -5.13 -8.97 -14.08
N LEU A 79 -6.33 -8.58 -14.51
CA LEU A 79 -7.56 -8.95 -13.82
C LEU A 79 -7.74 -10.47 -13.79
N ALA A 80 -7.32 -11.16 -14.85
CA ALA A 80 -7.42 -12.61 -14.98
C ALA A 80 -6.72 -13.33 -13.82
N ASP A 81 -5.54 -12.88 -13.41
CA ASP A 81 -4.79 -13.48 -12.30
C ASP A 81 -5.52 -13.31 -10.96
N ALA A 82 -6.11 -12.13 -10.72
CA ALA A 82 -6.89 -11.87 -9.51
C ALA A 82 -8.18 -12.70 -9.47
N VAL A 83 -8.85 -12.90 -10.61
CA VAL A 83 -10.02 -13.77 -10.72
C VAL A 83 -9.61 -15.23 -10.51
N ALA A 84 -8.54 -15.68 -11.17
CA ALA A 84 -8.01 -17.03 -11.04
C ALA A 84 -7.61 -17.36 -9.60
N PHE A 85 -7.04 -16.39 -8.86
CA PHE A 85 -6.77 -16.53 -7.43
C PHE A 85 -8.02 -16.96 -6.65
N PHE A 86 -9.18 -16.36 -6.91
CA PHE A 86 -10.42 -16.74 -6.24
C PHE A 86 -11.08 -18.00 -6.80
N SER A 87 -10.86 -18.32 -8.08
CA SER A 87 -11.39 -19.53 -8.73
C SER A 87 -10.63 -20.80 -8.36
N ALA A 88 -9.35 -20.68 -7.97
CA ALA A 88 -8.61 -21.79 -7.40
C ALA A 88 -9.25 -22.17 -6.05
N ALA A 89 -9.84 -23.38 -6.00
CA ALA A 89 -10.23 -23.99 -4.75
C ALA A 89 -9.02 -23.93 -3.80
N PRO A 90 -9.20 -23.59 -2.52
CA PRO A 90 -8.10 -23.72 -1.58
C PRO A 90 -7.62 -25.16 -1.69
N GLU A 91 -6.33 -25.37 -2.00
CA GLU A 91 -5.72 -26.67 -1.78
C GLU A 91 -6.08 -27.02 -0.35
N SER A 92 -6.91 -28.06 -0.20
CA SER A 92 -7.33 -28.55 1.10
C SER A 92 -6.08 -28.66 1.94
N ALA A 93 -5.94 -27.78 2.93
CA ALA A 93 -4.85 -27.83 3.88
C ALA A 93 -4.78 -29.28 4.35
N GLY A 94 -3.70 -29.95 3.97
CA GLY A 94 -3.50 -31.36 4.25
C GLY A 94 -3.63 -31.58 5.75
N ARG A 95 -4.40 -32.62 6.08
CA ARG A 95 -4.45 -33.40 7.34
C ARG A 95 -3.55 -32.94 8.48
#